data_AF-A0AA35TFM8-F1
#
_entry.id   AF-A0AA35TFM8-F1
#
_cell.length_a   1.000
_cell.length_b   1.000
_cell.length_c   1.000
_cell.angle_alpha   90.00
_cell.angle_beta   90.00
_cell.angle_gamma   90.00
#
_symmetry.space_group_name_H-M   'P 1'
#
loop_
_entity.id
_entity.type
_entity.pdbx_description
1 polymer ?
#
loop_
_entity_poly.entity_id
_entity_poly.type
_entity_poly.pdbx_seq_one_letter_code
_entity_poly.pdbx_strand_id
1 'polypeptide(L)'
;MKSLDAQKAAEIHRSTCEGMGLLDSCLALGNMHYVGHGVPKDLSKALSIFETACEKGSSGACNNAGLVWKTSRPDVQADYSRAAEFFHRACNGGHKNGCFNLSALYLQGSSLVPKNMPKALEFSLRSCELGHPYGCANAARMYLLGDGVETDAGKAEELKKKAKKLINS
;
A
#
# COMPACT_ATOMS: atom_id res chain seq x y z
N MET A 1 15.37 -28.30 4.15
CA MET A 1 15.16 -28.32 2.68
C MET A 1 14.60 -27.01 2.12
N LYS A 2 13.65 -26.31 2.78
CA LYS A 2 13.06 -25.03 2.30
C LYS A 2 13.99 -23.81 2.20
N SER A 3 15.14 -23.81 2.89
CA SER A 3 16.03 -22.64 2.97
C SER A 3 16.92 -22.44 1.73
N LEU A 4 17.34 -23.52 1.09
CA LEU A 4 18.24 -23.46 -0.08
C LEU A 4 17.50 -22.95 -1.32
N ASP A 5 16.25 -23.38 -1.51
CA ASP A 5 15.43 -22.92 -2.64
C ASP A 5 15.10 -21.43 -2.52
N ALA A 6 14.83 -20.96 -1.30
CA ALA A 6 14.62 -19.54 -1.02
C ALA A 6 15.87 -18.70 -1.28
N GLN A 7 17.07 -19.21 -0.97
CA GLN A 7 18.33 -18.52 -1.28
C GLN A 7 18.54 -18.40 -2.80
N LYS A 8 18.34 -19.48 -3.54
CA LYS A 8 18.42 -19.47 -5.01
C LYS A 8 17.38 -18.51 -5.63
N ALA A 9 16.16 -18.50 -5.11
CA ALA A 9 15.14 -17.55 -5.54
C ALA A 9 15.58 -16.10 -5.30
N ALA A 10 16.20 -15.80 -4.16
CA ALA A 10 16.71 -14.46 -3.87
C ALA A 10 17.81 -14.04 -4.85
N GLU A 11 18.70 -14.96 -5.22
CA GLU A 11 19.77 -14.71 -6.21
C GLU A 11 19.19 -14.42 -7.60
N ILE A 12 18.18 -15.19 -8.02
CA ILE A 12 17.49 -14.97 -9.30
C ILE A 12 16.74 -13.64 -9.30
N HIS A 13 16.01 -13.33 -8.23
CA HIS A 13 15.32 -12.04 -8.12
C HIS A 13 16.30 -10.87 -8.09
N ARG A 14 17.46 -11.02 -7.45
CA ARG A 14 18.53 -10.01 -7.47
C ARG A 14 19.05 -9.78 -8.87
N SER A 15 19.49 -10.84 -9.56
CA SER A 15 20.08 -10.70 -10.90
C SER A 15 19.09 -10.12 -11.92
N THR A 16 17.82 -10.50 -11.84
CA THR A 16 16.78 -9.99 -12.75
C THR A 16 16.26 -8.60 -12.38
N CYS A 17 16.22 -8.25 -11.09
CA CYS A 17 15.93 -6.89 -10.65
C CYS A 17 17.03 -5.91 -11.10
N GLU A 18 18.30 -6.22 -10.81
CA GLU A 18 19.43 -5.33 -11.05
C GLU A 18 19.87 -5.33 -12.52
N GLY A 19 19.92 -6.50 -13.16
CA GLY A 19 20.43 -6.66 -14.53
C GLY A 19 19.39 -6.43 -15.63
N MET A 20 18.12 -6.73 -15.38
CA MET A 20 17.05 -6.62 -16.39
C MET A 20 16.00 -5.57 -16.04
N GLY A 21 16.02 -5.01 -14.82
CA GLY A 21 15.04 -4.02 -14.39
C GLY A 21 13.64 -4.60 -14.18
N LEU A 22 13.50 -5.92 -13.98
CA LEU A 22 12.19 -6.55 -13.76
C LEU A 22 11.63 -6.13 -12.41
N LEU A 23 10.62 -5.26 -12.45
CA LEU A 23 10.05 -4.64 -11.25
C LEU A 23 9.39 -5.64 -10.30
N ASP A 24 8.80 -6.71 -10.83
CA ASP A 24 8.24 -7.79 -10.01
C ASP A 24 9.34 -8.55 -9.26
N SER A 25 10.51 -8.73 -9.88
CA SER A 25 11.67 -9.30 -9.18
C SER A 25 12.21 -8.38 -8.10
N CYS A 26 12.23 -7.06 -8.34
CA CYS A 26 12.61 -6.10 -7.31
C CYS A 26 11.63 -6.12 -6.14
N LEU A 27 10.32 -6.14 -6.43
CA LEU A 27 9.28 -6.26 -5.43
C LEU A 27 9.41 -7.55 -4.60
N ALA A 28 9.66 -8.69 -5.27
CA ALA A 28 9.88 -9.97 -4.61
C ALA A 28 11.13 -9.93 -3.72
N LEU A 29 12.27 -9.45 -4.22
CA LEU A 29 13.51 -9.34 -3.45
C LEU A 29 13.34 -8.43 -2.22
N GLY A 30 12.68 -7.28 -2.39
CA GLY A 30 12.37 -6.38 -1.27
C GLY A 30 11.50 -7.08 -0.22
N ASN A 31 10.49 -7.85 -0.63
CA ASN A 31 9.67 -8.65 0.29
C ASN A 31 10.50 -9.72 1.01
N MET A 32 11.43 -10.37 0.33
CA MET A 32 12.32 -11.37 0.92
C MET A 32 13.20 -10.76 2.02
N HIS A 33 13.76 -9.57 1.79
CA HIS A 33 14.48 -8.81 2.83
C HIS A 33 13.55 -8.34 3.96
N TYR A 34 12.30 -7.97 3.65
CA TYR A 34 11.32 -7.53 4.63
C TYR A 34 10.97 -8.64 5.64
N VAL A 35 10.77 -9.88 5.16
CA VAL A 35 10.39 -11.02 6.01
C VAL A 35 11.58 -11.87 6.47
N GLY A 36 12.76 -11.74 5.84
CA GLY A 36 13.93 -12.57 6.11
C GLY A 36 13.83 -13.99 5.53
N HIS A 37 13.24 -14.15 4.34
CA HIS A 37 13.07 -15.45 3.69
C HIS A 37 14.09 -15.61 2.56
N GLY A 38 14.99 -16.59 2.67
CA GLY A 38 16.07 -16.80 1.69
C GLY A 38 17.22 -15.79 1.77
N VAL A 39 17.03 -14.68 2.49
CA VAL A 39 18.03 -13.66 2.81
C VAL A 39 17.86 -13.24 4.28
N PRO A 40 18.91 -12.70 4.93
CA PRO A 40 18.74 -12.05 6.23
C PRO A 40 17.67 -10.96 6.18
N LYS A 41 16.87 -10.88 7.23
CA LYS A 41 15.90 -9.80 7.40
C LYS A 41 16.66 -8.47 7.52
N ASP A 42 16.29 -7.52 6.69
CA ASP A 42 16.93 -6.20 6.61
C ASP A 42 15.90 -5.20 6.05
N LEU A 43 15.30 -4.37 6.92
CA LEU A 43 14.23 -3.47 6.47
C LEU A 43 14.78 -2.25 5.74
N SER A 44 15.97 -1.79 6.08
CA SER A 44 16.67 -0.71 5.36
C SER A 44 16.94 -1.12 3.90
N LYS A 45 17.40 -2.36 3.69
CA LYS A 45 17.60 -2.90 2.34
C LYS A 45 16.28 -3.15 1.61
N ALA A 46 15.28 -3.70 2.29
CA ALA A 46 13.94 -3.85 1.70
C ALA A 46 13.37 -2.51 1.25
N LEU A 47 13.47 -1.48 2.11
CA LEU A 47 13.03 -0.13 1.83
C LEU A 47 13.73 0.44 0.61
N SER A 48 15.06 0.41 0.56
CA SER A 48 15.83 0.90 -0.59
C SER A 48 15.40 0.24 -1.90
N ILE A 49 15.21 -1.08 -1.91
CA ILE A 49 14.73 -1.82 -3.09
C ILE A 49 13.32 -1.35 -3.48
N PHE A 50 12.42 -1.19 -2.51
CA PHE A 50 11.05 -0.73 -2.77
C PHE A 50 11.02 0.70 -3.32
N GLU A 51 11.83 1.62 -2.77
CA GLU A 51 11.90 3.01 -3.22
C GLU A 51 12.41 3.07 -4.67
N THR A 52 13.51 2.38 -4.99
CA THR A 52 14.05 2.31 -6.35
C THR A 52 13.05 1.68 -7.34
N ALA A 53 12.37 0.59 -6.96
CA ALA A 53 11.36 -0.02 -7.83
C ALA A 53 10.13 0.90 -8.00
N CYS A 54 9.76 1.64 -6.98
CA CYS A 54 8.69 2.64 -7.03
C CYS A 54 9.05 3.82 -7.96
N GLU A 55 10.29 4.29 -7.95
CA GLU A 55 10.81 5.31 -8.89
C GLU A 55 10.73 4.84 -10.34
N LYS A 56 10.91 3.54 -10.58
CA LYS A 56 10.77 2.92 -11.91
C LYS A 56 9.32 2.56 -12.27
N GLY A 57 8.34 2.93 -11.44
CA GLY A 57 6.91 2.77 -11.76
C GLY A 57 6.22 1.55 -11.14
N SER A 58 6.88 0.80 -10.24
CA SER A 58 6.23 -0.30 -9.53
C SER A 58 5.28 0.22 -8.45
N SER A 59 3.99 0.25 -8.74
CA SER A 59 2.97 0.73 -7.81
C SER A 59 2.84 -0.17 -6.55
N GLY A 60 3.11 -1.46 -6.69
CA GLY A 60 3.23 -2.40 -5.56
C GLY A 60 4.43 -2.09 -4.66
N ALA A 61 5.59 -1.78 -5.24
CA ALA A 61 6.76 -1.36 -4.46
C ALA A 61 6.53 -0.02 -3.75
N CYS A 62 5.87 0.93 -4.40
CA CYS A 62 5.46 2.18 -3.76
C CYS A 62 4.60 1.91 -2.51
N ASN A 63 3.62 1.01 -2.60
CA ASN A 63 2.80 0.65 -1.44
C ASN A 63 3.66 0.04 -0.31
N ASN A 64 4.62 -0.82 -0.64
CA ASN A 64 5.44 -1.49 0.36
C ASN A 64 6.45 -0.53 1.02
N ALA A 65 7.03 0.41 0.27
CA ALA A 65 7.81 1.51 0.84
C ALA A 65 6.97 2.33 1.83
N GLY A 66 5.73 2.68 1.45
CA GLY A 66 4.82 3.39 2.34
C GLY A 66 4.49 2.62 3.63
N LEU A 67 4.34 1.28 3.57
CA LEU A 67 4.12 0.45 4.75
C LEU A 67 5.33 0.41 5.68
N VAL A 68 6.55 0.39 5.12
CA VAL A 68 7.79 0.48 5.91
C VAL A 68 7.86 1.84 6.60
N TRP A 69 7.69 2.95 5.87
CA TRP A 69 7.69 4.30 6.46
C TRP A 69 6.58 4.51 7.50
N LYS A 70 5.46 3.80 7.43
CA LYS A 70 4.38 3.87 8.42
C LYS A 70 4.70 3.16 9.75
N THR A 71 5.78 2.36 9.82
CA THR A 71 6.05 1.47 10.95
C THR A 71 7.45 1.69 11.53
N SER A 72 7.55 2.06 12.82
CA SER A 72 8.84 2.17 13.49
C SER A 72 9.42 0.79 13.81
N ARG A 73 10.70 0.61 13.50
CA ARG A 73 11.50 -0.59 13.74
C ARG A 73 12.91 -0.16 14.18
N PRO A 74 13.73 -1.06 14.77
CA PRO A 74 15.07 -0.69 15.24
C PRO A 74 15.94 -0.04 14.16
N ASP A 75 15.78 -0.45 12.91
CA ASP A 75 16.54 -0.02 11.73
C ASP A 75 15.88 1.09 10.90
N VAL A 76 14.57 1.33 11.06
CA VAL A 76 13.82 2.34 10.31
C VAL A 76 12.83 3.06 11.22
N GLN A 77 12.98 4.38 11.37
CA GLN A 77 12.02 5.22 12.10
C GLN A 77 10.82 5.54 11.22
N ALA A 78 9.64 5.63 11.84
CA ALA A 78 8.43 5.94 11.08
C ALA A 78 8.44 7.40 10.62
N ASP A 79 8.02 7.62 9.38
CA ASP A 79 7.76 8.91 8.78
C ASP A 79 6.43 8.85 8.02
N TYR A 80 5.38 9.35 8.66
CA TYR A 80 4.04 9.34 8.09
C TYR A 80 3.89 10.24 6.86
N SER A 81 4.75 11.26 6.71
CA SER A 81 4.77 12.13 5.53
C SER A 81 5.29 11.36 4.32
N ARG A 82 6.43 10.66 4.48
CA ARG A 82 6.95 9.75 3.44
C ARG A 82 5.98 8.62 3.15
N ALA A 83 5.36 8.04 4.17
CA ALA A 83 4.34 7.02 3.97
C ALA A 83 3.19 7.53 3.09
N ALA A 84 2.69 8.73 3.34
CA ALA A 84 1.64 9.35 2.53
C ALA A 84 2.09 9.59 1.08
N GLU A 85 3.31 10.07 0.85
CA GLU A 85 3.88 10.26 -0.49
C GLU A 85 3.93 8.94 -1.27
N PHE A 86 4.47 7.89 -0.67
CA PHE A 86 4.58 6.58 -1.31
C PHE A 86 3.23 5.93 -1.56
N PHE A 87 2.28 6.03 -0.62
CA PHE A 87 0.91 5.56 -0.85
C PHE A 87 0.20 6.34 -1.95
N HIS A 88 0.44 7.65 -2.07
CA HIS A 88 -0.09 8.47 -3.15
C HIS A 88 0.43 8.03 -4.51
N ARG A 89 1.76 7.82 -4.62
CA ARG A 89 2.38 7.26 -5.84
C ARG A 89 1.82 5.88 -6.18
N ALA A 90 1.67 5.01 -5.18
CA ALA A 90 1.06 3.69 -5.36
C ALA A 90 -0.38 3.80 -5.90
N CYS A 91 -1.18 4.69 -5.32
CA CYS A 91 -2.57 4.91 -5.72
C CYS A 91 -2.69 5.44 -7.16
N ASN A 92 -1.85 6.41 -7.53
CA ASN A 92 -1.78 6.95 -8.89
C ASN A 92 -1.36 5.88 -9.91
N GLY A 93 -0.48 4.96 -9.51
CA GLY A 93 -0.12 3.78 -10.30
C GLY A 93 -1.15 2.64 -10.25
N GLY A 94 -2.37 2.90 -9.77
CA GLY A 94 -3.48 1.92 -9.78
C GLY A 94 -3.42 0.86 -8.67
N HIS A 95 -2.55 1.00 -7.67
CA HIS A 95 -2.45 0.03 -6.58
C HIS A 95 -3.56 0.25 -5.55
N LYS A 96 -4.56 -0.63 -5.54
CA LYS A 96 -5.77 -0.53 -4.70
C LYS A 96 -5.49 -0.42 -3.20
N ASN A 97 -4.47 -1.14 -2.70
CA ASN A 97 -4.07 -1.07 -1.28
C ASN A 97 -3.35 0.25 -0.97
N GLY A 98 -2.66 0.85 -1.96
CA GLY A 98 -2.01 2.14 -1.81
C GLY A 98 -3.05 3.24 -1.56
N CYS A 99 -4.11 3.26 -2.38
CA CYS A 99 -5.25 4.15 -2.17
C CYS A 99 -5.93 3.93 -0.81
N PHE A 100 -6.14 2.66 -0.41
CA PHE A 100 -6.74 2.34 0.89
C PHE A 100 -5.88 2.85 2.05
N ASN A 101 -4.57 2.61 2.01
CA ASN A 101 -3.64 3.03 3.05
C ASN A 101 -3.56 4.55 3.15
N LEU A 102 -3.57 5.27 2.02
CA LEU A 102 -3.61 6.73 2.01
C LEU A 102 -4.91 7.27 2.60
N SER A 103 -6.04 6.67 2.23
CA SER A 103 -7.34 7.02 2.82
C SER A 103 -7.34 6.83 4.33
N ALA A 104 -6.86 5.67 4.82
CA ALA A 104 -6.76 5.38 6.25
C ALA A 104 -5.88 6.39 6.99
N LEU A 105 -4.78 6.81 6.36
CA LEU A 105 -3.87 7.81 6.93
C LEU A 105 -4.55 9.18 7.06
N TYR A 106 -5.35 9.62 6.08
CA TYR A 106 -6.15 10.85 6.21
C TYR A 106 -7.35 10.72 7.15
N LEU A 107 -7.93 9.53 7.34
CA LEU A 107 -8.98 9.31 8.34
C LEU A 107 -8.44 9.43 9.77
N GLN A 108 -7.27 8.85 10.02
CA GLN A 108 -6.66 8.80 11.35
C GLN A 108 -5.89 10.09 11.67
N GLY A 109 -5.23 10.66 10.67
CA GLY A 109 -4.26 11.73 10.84
C GLY A 109 -3.00 11.28 11.58
N SER A 110 -1.96 12.09 11.50
CA SER A 110 -0.73 12.03 12.28
C SER A 110 -0.18 13.44 12.47
N SER A 111 0.90 13.61 13.23
CA SER A 111 1.50 14.92 13.50
C SER A 111 1.85 15.71 12.23
N LEU A 112 2.36 15.02 11.19
CA LEU A 112 2.75 15.65 9.92
C LEU A 112 1.72 15.48 8.79
N VAL A 113 0.72 14.60 8.97
CA VAL A 113 -0.35 14.44 8.01
C VAL A 113 -1.69 14.59 8.72
N PRO A 114 -2.24 15.81 8.80
CA PRO A 114 -3.49 16.05 9.53
C PRO A 114 -4.65 15.23 8.98
N LYS A 115 -5.65 15.00 9.84
CA LYS A 115 -6.93 14.43 9.42
C LYS A 115 -7.52 15.28 8.29
N ASN A 116 -8.00 14.62 7.25
CA ASN A 116 -8.67 15.27 6.12
C ASN A 116 -9.75 14.35 5.56
N MET A 117 -11.00 14.57 6.00
CA MET A 117 -12.11 13.69 5.66
C MET A 117 -12.46 13.72 4.15
N PRO A 118 -12.47 14.87 3.46
CA PRO A 118 -12.64 14.89 2.00
C PRO A 118 -11.59 14.08 1.24
N LYS A 119 -10.29 14.23 1.56
CA LYS A 119 -9.23 13.42 0.95
C LYS A 119 -9.35 11.93 1.31
N ALA A 120 -9.73 11.62 2.54
CA ALA A 120 -10.00 10.25 2.93
C ALA A 120 -11.10 9.62 2.07
N LEU A 121 -12.18 10.35 1.79
CA LEU A 121 -13.27 9.88 0.94
C LEU A 121 -12.80 9.65 -0.50
N GLU A 122 -12.10 10.64 -1.07
CA GLU A 122 -11.51 10.57 -2.41
C GLU A 122 -10.70 9.27 -2.59
N PHE A 123 -9.73 9.02 -1.70
CA PHE A 123 -8.90 7.83 -1.80
C PHE A 123 -9.63 6.53 -1.45
N SER A 124 -10.66 6.57 -0.60
CA SER A 124 -11.52 5.40 -0.34
C SER A 124 -12.34 5.03 -1.57
N LEU A 125 -12.93 6.01 -2.26
CA LEU A 125 -13.64 5.81 -3.52
C LEU A 125 -12.71 5.28 -4.60
N ARG A 126 -11.51 5.87 -4.75
CA ARG A 126 -10.52 5.38 -5.71
C ARG A 126 -10.09 3.94 -5.41
N SER A 127 -9.87 3.61 -4.14
CA SER A 127 -9.57 2.25 -3.71
C SER A 127 -10.71 1.27 -4.04
N CYS A 128 -11.96 1.71 -3.86
CA CYS A 128 -13.16 0.94 -4.21
C CYS A 128 -13.31 0.71 -5.72
N GLU A 129 -13.02 1.72 -6.55
CA GLU A 129 -12.98 1.61 -8.01
C GLU A 129 -11.98 0.55 -8.47
N LEU A 130 -10.80 0.53 -7.84
CA LEU A 130 -9.74 -0.45 -8.10
C LEU A 130 -10.03 -1.83 -7.46
N GLY A 131 -11.22 -2.05 -6.91
CA GLY A 131 -11.65 -3.36 -6.41
C GLY A 131 -11.11 -3.72 -5.02
N HIS A 132 -10.84 -2.72 -4.16
CA HIS A 132 -10.56 -2.98 -2.75
C HIS A 132 -11.86 -2.95 -1.91
N PRO A 133 -12.27 -4.08 -1.30
CA PRO A 133 -13.55 -4.16 -0.60
C PRO A 133 -13.63 -3.20 0.60
N TYR A 134 -12.54 -3.05 1.35
CA TYR A 134 -12.52 -2.13 2.50
C TYR A 134 -12.46 -0.65 2.09
N GLY A 135 -12.01 -0.34 0.86
CA GLY A 135 -12.13 1.01 0.30
C GLY A 135 -13.60 1.38 0.08
N CYS A 136 -14.37 0.44 -0.49
CA CYS A 136 -15.81 0.58 -0.64
C CYS A 136 -16.53 0.71 0.70
N ALA A 137 -16.18 -0.14 1.68
CA ALA A 137 -16.79 -0.11 3.01
C ALA A 137 -16.51 1.21 3.75
N ASN A 138 -15.29 1.75 3.64
CA ASN A 138 -14.96 3.06 4.21
C ASN A 138 -15.77 4.18 3.57
N ALA A 139 -15.82 4.26 2.24
CA ALA A 139 -16.63 5.27 1.54
C ALA A 139 -18.12 5.13 1.90
N ALA A 140 -18.66 3.91 1.98
CA ALA A 140 -20.03 3.66 2.39
C ALA A 140 -20.32 4.21 3.80
N ARG A 141 -19.43 3.94 4.76
CA ARG A 141 -19.53 4.49 6.13
C ARG A 141 -19.51 6.01 6.11
N MET A 142 -18.65 6.61 5.28
CA MET A 142 -18.52 8.07 5.24
C MET A 142 -19.78 8.76 4.69
N TYR A 143 -20.38 8.22 3.62
CA TYR A 143 -21.68 8.70 3.13
C TYR A 143 -22.83 8.42 4.11
N LEU A 144 -22.76 7.35 4.89
CA LEU A 144 -23.80 7.07 5.88
C LEU A 144 -23.76 8.05 7.06
N LEU A 145 -22.56 8.43 7.51
CA LEU A 145 -22.35 9.25 8.70
C LEU A 145 -22.17 10.74 8.42
N GLY A 146 -21.95 11.14 7.16
CA GLY A 146 -21.64 12.53 6.79
C GLY A 146 -20.18 12.92 7.09
N ASP A 147 -19.28 11.94 7.11
CA ASP A 147 -17.85 12.12 7.46
C ASP A 147 -17.11 12.77 6.27
N GLY A 148 -17.06 14.10 6.21
CA GLY A 148 -16.39 14.85 5.14
C GLY A 148 -17.15 14.94 3.81
N VAL A 149 -18.43 14.59 3.84
CA VAL A 149 -19.39 14.68 2.73
C VAL A 149 -20.80 14.80 3.30
N GLU A 150 -21.75 15.31 2.54
CA GLU A 150 -23.17 15.21 2.93
C GLU A 150 -23.62 13.76 3.00
N THR A 151 -24.56 13.47 3.89
CA THR A 151 -25.09 12.11 4.04
C THR A 151 -25.83 11.68 2.78
N ASP A 152 -25.54 10.47 2.29
CA ASP A 152 -26.23 9.85 1.17
C ASP A 152 -26.42 8.34 1.44
N ALA A 153 -27.60 7.98 1.94
CA ALA A 153 -27.92 6.59 2.25
C ALA A 153 -27.98 5.69 1.00
N GLY A 154 -28.37 6.25 -0.15
CA GLY A 154 -28.42 5.52 -1.43
C GLY A 154 -27.00 5.14 -1.88
N LYS A 155 -26.08 6.12 -1.87
CA LYS A 155 -24.67 5.89 -2.19
C LYS A 155 -23.99 4.96 -1.20
N ALA A 156 -24.30 5.11 0.08
CA ALA A 156 -23.77 4.22 1.12
C ALA A 156 -24.17 2.75 0.87
N GLU A 157 -25.45 2.48 0.57
CA GLU A 157 -25.92 1.12 0.31
C GLU A 157 -25.38 0.56 -1.02
N GLU A 158 -25.22 1.38 -2.07
CA GLU A 158 -24.56 1.01 -3.32
C GLU A 158 -23.12 0.50 -3.06
N LEU A 159 -22.32 1.31 -2.36
CA LEU A 159 -20.93 1.01 -2.05
C LEU A 159 -20.80 -0.21 -1.13
N LYS A 160 -21.71 -0.37 -0.16
CA LYS A 160 -21.76 -1.54 0.72
C LYS A 160 -22.07 -2.83 -0.06
N LYS A 161 -23.03 -2.80 -1.00
CA LYS A 161 -23.30 -3.94 -1.89
C LYS A 161 -22.09 -4.28 -2.75
N LYS A 162 -21.41 -3.27 -3.29
CA LYS A 162 -20.16 -3.45 -4.05
C LYS A 162 -19.06 -4.08 -3.20
N ALA A 163 -18.87 -3.62 -1.96
CA ALA A 163 -17.92 -4.20 -1.01
C ALA A 163 -18.20 -5.69 -0.78
N LYS A 164 -19.46 -6.05 -0.50
CA LYS A 164 -19.88 -7.46 -0.29
C LYS A 164 -19.61 -8.33 -1.52
N LYS A 165 -19.86 -7.81 -2.73
CA LYS A 165 -19.56 -8.52 -3.97
C LYS A 165 -18.07 -8.80 -4.13
N LEU A 166 -17.22 -7.81 -3.85
CA LEU A 166 -15.75 -7.94 -3.94
C LEU A 166 -15.15 -8.88 -2.88
N ILE A 167 -15.80 -9.06 -1.73
CA ILE A 167 -15.37 -10.01 -0.69
C ILE A 167 -15.69 -11.46 -1.11
N ASN A 168 -16.78 -11.65 -1.85
CA ASN A 168 -17.30 -12.97 -2.21
C ASN A 168 -16.87 -13.42 -3.62
N SER A 169 -16.02 -12.65 -4.31
CA SER A 169 -15.49 -12.95 -5.65
C SER A 169 -14.08 -13.49 -5.58
#